data_AF-A0A7Y3PG27-F1
#
_entry.id   AF-A0A7Y3PG27-F1
#
_cell.length_a   1.000
_cell.length_b   1.000
_cell.length_c   1.000
_cell.angle_alpha   90.00
_cell.angle_beta   90.00
_cell.angle_gamma   90.00
#
_symmetry.space_group_name_H-M   'P 1'
#
loop_
_entity.id
_entity.type
_entity.pdbx_description
1 polymer ?
#
loop_
_entity_poly.entity_id
_entity_poly.type
_entity_poly.pdbx_seq_one_letter_code
_entity_poly.pdbx_strand_id
1 'polypeptide(L)'
;MVIGNQVAARRGELGISPGEFARRIGISRQALHAIETGQSTPSVKVALQIAGQLGSTAEELFGAKTDEPALDFAPEPGRSYRLAVGRVRDRLVARRMEAPGGRISGGQSDALMLDGSITHGRGSGRSIFLSGCDPSLGVLADWMSKMDPSNGYRWILSQNSVAKEEVQTGLTNFGLIHSDPSGTHDWLAEGGFRSVELCTWTISMVVGAGNPKRITSLGAANSGGYRLARRPDGSGAMSLLDAELTRLGTSLSTLSPTGLPEFPDHRSAAMAIKLGLADYGLVATSIALDEGLEVIESYEQKSLLIWADGSNDPVIVERIINELHSNLLSREVQALPGYAMAR
;
A
#
# COMPACT_ATOMS: atom_id res chain seq x y z
N MET A 1 -22.68 11.16 17.12
CA MET A 1 -22.89 10.01 16.21
C MET A 1 -24.31 10.11 15.69
N VAL A 2 -24.50 10.54 14.43
CA VAL A 2 -25.83 10.57 13.81
C VAL A 2 -26.09 9.17 13.27
N ILE A 3 -26.99 8.43 13.91
CA ILE A 3 -27.44 7.12 13.43
C ILE A 3 -28.15 7.37 12.10
N GLY A 4 -27.67 6.75 11.01
CA GLY A 4 -28.33 6.82 9.72
C GLY A 4 -29.58 5.94 9.77
N ASN A 5 -30.72 6.49 10.17
CA ASN A 5 -31.96 5.73 10.19
C ASN A 5 -32.69 5.83 8.84
N GLN A 6 -32.75 4.72 8.10
CA GLN A 6 -33.42 4.64 6.81
C GLN A 6 -34.81 3.98 6.87
N VAL A 7 -35.31 3.61 8.06
CA VAL A 7 -36.56 2.86 8.23
C VAL A 7 -37.75 3.61 7.64
N ALA A 8 -37.87 4.91 7.91
CA ALA A 8 -38.99 5.72 7.40
C ALA A 8 -38.98 5.84 5.87
N ALA A 9 -37.79 6.01 5.29
CA ALA A 9 -37.60 6.14 3.84
C ALA A 9 -37.96 4.82 3.13
N ARG A 10 -37.36 3.70 3.54
CA ARG A 10 -37.63 2.37 2.96
C ARG A 10 -39.08 1.93 3.15
N ARG A 11 -39.68 2.22 4.31
CA ARG A 11 -41.12 1.98 4.53
C ARG A 11 -41.98 2.79 3.56
N GLY A 12 -41.60 4.05 3.30
CA GLY A 12 -42.25 4.94 2.35
C GLY A 12 -42.17 4.44 0.90
N GLU A 13 -41.00 3.97 0.47
CA GLU A 13 -40.77 3.36 -0.86
C GLU A 13 -41.69 2.16 -1.11
N LEU A 14 -41.93 1.34 -0.07
CA LEU A 14 -42.82 0.19 -0.12
C LEU A 14 -44.31 0.56 0.08
N GLY A 15 -44.63 1.84 0.23
CA GLY A 15 -46.01 2.31 0.42
C GLY A 15 -46.68 1.85 1.72
N ILE A 16 -45.91 1.41 2.72
CA ILE A 16 -46.44 0.85 3.96
C ILE A 16 -46.71 1.98 4.96
N SER A 17 -47.92 2.05 5.51
CA SER A 17 -48.23 3.05 6.55
C SER A 17 -47.49 2.73 7.87
N PRO A 18 -47.13 3.74 8.69
CA PRO A 18 -46.47 3.48 9.98
C PRO A 18 -47.28 2.57 10.92
N GLY A 19 -48.62 2.71 10.91
CA GLY A 19 -49.49 1.89 11.75
C GLY A 19 -49.55 0.43 11.30
N GLU A 20 -49.58 0.18 9.98
CA GLU A 20 -49.50 -1.16 9.41
C GLU A 20 -48.14 -1.80 9.71
N PHE A 21 -47.06 -1.06 9.53
CA PHE A 21 -45.71 -1.56 9.74
C PHE A 21 -45.44 -1.90 11.21
N ALA A 22 -45.82 -1.02 12.15
CA ALA A 22 -45.68 -1.27 13.59
C ALA A 22 -46.40 -2.56 14.02
N ARG A 23 -47.60 -2.80 13.47
CA ARG A 23 -48.39 -4.03 13.73
C ARG A 23 -47.68 -5.28 13.23
N ARG A 24 -47.07 -5.25 12.03
CA ARG A 24 -46.33 -6.39 11.45
C ARG A 24 -45.09 -6.75 12.25
N ILE A 25 -44.41 -5.76 12.83
CA ILE A 25 -43.23 -5.97 13.67
C ILE A 25 -43.61 -6.40 15.10
N GLY A 26 -44.81 -6.02 15.56
CA GLY A 26 -45.28 -6.30 16.92
C GLY A 26 -44.86 -5.24 17.94
N ILE A 27 -44.72 -3.99 17.51
CA ILE A 27 -44.38 -2.83 18.36
C ILE A 27 -45.47 -1.75 18.29
N SER A 28 -45.46 -0.81 19.24
CA SER A 28 -46.40 0.32 19.20
C SER A 28 -46.04 1.30 18.09
N ARG A 29 -47.03 2.05 17.58
CA ARG A 29 -46.78 3.13 16.60
C ARG A 29 -45.84 4.21 17.16
N GLN A 30 -45.90 4.47 18.46
CA GLN A 30 -45.00 5.38 19.16
C GLN A 30 -43.56 4.84 19.19
N ALA A 31 -43.37 3.55 19.47
CA ALA A 31 -42.07 2.91 19.43
C ALA A 31 -41.48 2.92 18.01
N LEU A 32 -42.30 2.65 16.97
CA LEU A 32 -41.86 2.78 15.59
C LEU A 32 -41.44 4.23 15.27
N HIS A 33 -42.22 5.23 15.69
CA HIS A 33 -41.88 6.64 15.46
C HIS A 33 -40.58 7.05 16.16
N ALA A 34 -40.38 6.61 17.41
CA ALA A 34 -39.15 6.87 18.16
C ALA A 34 -37.93 6.19 17.50
N ILE A 35 -38.13 5.00 16.94
CA ILE A 35 -37.11 4.33 16.12
C ILE A 35 -36.85 5.18 14.87
N GLU A 36 -37.84 5.43 14.01
CA GLU A 36 -37.72 6.16 12.73
C GLU A 36 -37.07 7.55 12.85
N THR A 37 -37.28 8.25 13.96
CA THR A 37 -36.72 9.58 14.24
C THR A 37 -35.36 9.55 14.94
N GLY A 38 -34.84 8.36 15.25
CA GLY A 38 -33.58 8.17 15.97
C GLY A 38 -33.63 8.48 17.46
N GLN A 39 -34.83 8.67 18.03
CA GLN A 39 -35.04 8.94 19.46
C GLN A 39 -34.86 7.68 20.33
N SER A 40 -34.97 6.48 19.75
CA SER A 40 -34.76 5.22 20.46
C SER A 40 -34.03 4.20 19.60
N THR A 41 -33.04 3.52 20.20
CA THR A 41 -32.36 2.37 19.58
C THR A 41 -33.22 1.12 19.75
N PRO A 42 -33.61 0.41 18.67
CA PRO A 42 -34.35 -0.84 18.77
C PRO A 42 -33.51 -1.94 19.41
N SER A 43 -34.17 -2.95 19.98
CA SER A 43 -33.48 -4.20 20.33
C SER A 43 -33.04 -4.93 19.06
N VAL A 44 -32.01 -5.78 19.15
CA VAL A 44 -31.51 -6.58 18.02
C VAL A 44 -32.64 -7.37 17.35
N LYS A 45 -33.56 -7.95 18.15
CA LYS A 45 -34.73 -8.67 17.64
C LYS A 45 -35.62 -7.77 16.78
N VAL A 46 -35.95 -6.58 17.27
CA VAL A 46 -36.79 -5.61 16.56
C VAL A 46 -36.08 -5.09 15.30
N ALA A 47 -34.78 -4.83 15.37
CA ALA A 47 -33.97 -4.41 14.22
C ALA A 47 -33.98 -5.46 13.09
N LEU A 48 -33.78 -6.74 13.42
CA LEU A 48 -33.82 -7.85 12.45
C LEU A 48 -35.22 -8.06 11.87
N GLN A 49 -36.28 -7.90 12.65
CA GLN A 49 -37.66 -7.96 12.15
C GLN A 49 -37.95 -6.81 11.17
N ILE A 50 -37.49 -5.60 11.49
CA ILE A 50 -37.63 -4.42 10.61
C ILE A 50 -36.87 -4.66 9.30
N ALA A 51 -35.62 -5.14 9.39
CA ALA A 51 -34.79 -5.49 8.23
C ALA A 51 -35.47 -6.53 7.32
N GLY A 52 -35.96 -7.63 7.91
CA GLY A 52 -36.65 -8.69 7.17
C GLY A 52 -37.93 -8.22 6.47
N GLN A 53 -38.71 -7.33 7.09
CA GLN A 53 -39.93 -6.79 6.47
C GLN A 53 -39.66 -5.75 5.37
N LEU A 54 -38.51 -5.09 5.40
CA LEU A 54 -38.10 -4.10 4.40
C LEU A 54 -37.20 -4.70 3.30
N GLY A 55 -36.86 -5.99 3.37
CA GLY A 55 -35.97 -6.64 2.41
C GLY A 55 -34.54 -6.07 2.43
N SER A 56 -34.08 -5.59 3.59
CA SER A 56 -32.78 -4.94 3.79
C SER A 56 -32.06 -5.59 4.98
N THR A 57 -30.86 -5.13 5.33
CA THR A 57 -30.11 -5.58 6.51
C THR A 57 -30.24 -4.57 7.66
N ALA A 58 -29.97 -5.02 8.89
CA ALA A 58 -29.99 -4.11 10.04
C ALA A 58 -28.88 -3.05 9.91
N GLU A 59 -27.75 -3.41 9.30
CA GLU A 59 -26.62 -2.54 9.00
C GLU A 59 -26.99 -1.45 7.99
N GLU A 60 -27.73 -1.76 6.92
CA GLU A 60 -28.21 -0.76 5.95
C GLU A 60 -29.24 0.21 6.55
N LEU A 61 -30.10 -0.27 7.46
CA LEU A 61 -31.20 0.51 8.02
C LEU A 61 -30.83 1.35 9.24
N PHE A 62 -29.89 0.87 10.04
CA PHE A 62 -29.51 1.44 11.33
C PHE A 62 -28.02 1.73 11.45
N GLY A 63 -27.23 1.46 10.41
CA GLY A 63 -25.82 1.81 10.36
C GLY A 63 -25.63 3.29 10.64
N ALA A 64 -24.55 3.64 11.34
CA ALA A 64 -24.13 5.04 11.35
C ALA A 64 -23.97 5.50 9.90
N LYS A 65 -24.36 6.75 9.57
CA LYS A 65 -23.79 7.39 8.39
C LYS A 65 -22.29 7.39 8.64
N THR A 66 -21.57 6.48 8.00
CA THR A 66 -20.12 6.48 8.02
C THR A 66 -19.69 7.79 7.39
N ASP A 67 -18.73 8.48 8.00
CA ASP A 67 -18.01 9.54 7.31
C ASP A 67 -17.67 9.01 5.91
N GLU A 68 -18.11 9.69 4.85
CA GLU A 68 -17.75 9.24 3.51
C GLU A 68 -16.21 9.27 3.42
N PRO A 69 -15.57 8.13 3.12
CA PRO A 69 -14.13 8.09 3.13
C PRO A 69 -13.59 8.97 2.00
N ALA A 70 -12.56 9.75 2.29
CA ALA A 70 -11.83 10.47 1.26
C ALA A 70 -11.13 9.47 0.33
N LEU A 71 -11.35 9.60 -0.97
CA LEU A 71 -10.69 8.77 -1.99
C LEU A 71 -9.31 9.33 -2.29
N ASP A 72 -8.32 8.44 -2.42
CA ASP A 72 -6.95 8.81 -2.83
C ASP A 72 -6.75 8.94 -4.35
N PHE A 73 -7.82 8.75 -5.13
CA PHE A 73 -7.80 8.80 -6.59
C PHE A 73 -9.10 9.37 -7.14
N ALA A 74 -9.06 9.84 -8.39
CA ALA A 74 -10.24 10.20 -9.16
C ALA A 74 -10.80 8.93 -9.85
N PRO A 75 -12.02 8.47 -9.52
CA PRO A 75 -12.62 7.32 -10.17
C PRO A 75 -12.89 7.56 -11.66
N GLU A 76 -12.58 6.57 -12.49
CA GLU A 76 -12.90 6.56 -13.91
C GLU A 76 -14.38 6.19 -14.10
N PRO A 77 -15.12 6.91 -14.96
CA PRO A 77 -16.51 6.57 -15.25
C PRO A 77 -16.68 5.13 -15.75
N GLY A 78 -17.65 4.40 -15.19
CA GLY A 78 -17.96 3.02 -15.58
C GLY A 78 -16.98 1.96 -15.09
N ARG A 79 -15.98 2.33 -14.27
CA ARG A 79 -15.02 1.40 -13.69
C ARG A 79 -15.38 1.08 -12.24
N SER A 80 -15.27 -0.21 -11.89
CA SER A 80 -15.41 -0.67 -10.51
C SER A 80 -14.07 -0.75 -9.80
N TYR A 81 -14.07 -0.49 -8.49
CA TYR A 81 -12.86 -0.51 -7.67
C TYR A 81 -13.06 -1.31 -6.39
N ARG A 82 -12.02 -2.04 -5.99
CA ARG A 82 -11.94 -2.64 -4.66
C ARG A 82 -11.20 -1.68 -3.74
N LEU A 83 -11.83 -1.35 -2.62
CA LEU A 83 -11.34 -0.34 -1.71
C LEU A 83 -10.97 -0.97 -0.37
N ALA A 84 -9.82 -0.59 0.15
CA ALA A 84 -9.48 -0.75 1.55
C ALA A 84 -9.83 0.55 2.28
N VAL A 85 -10.51 0.44 3.41
CA VAL A 85 -11.04 1.58 4.17
C VAL A 85 -10.47 1.54 5.57
N GLY A 86 -9.84 2.65 5.97
CA GLY A 86 -9.09 2.75 7.22
C GLY A 86 -9.07 4.19 7.72
N ARG A 87 -8.81 4.35 9.02
CA ARG A 87 -8.67 5.68 9.63
C ARG A 87 -7.19 6.04 9.72
N VAL A 88 -6.83 7.18 9.15
CA VAL A 88 -5.50 7.78 9.24
C VAL A 88 -5.65 9.10 9.96
N ARG A 89 -5.05 9.21 11.15
CA ARG A 89 -5.27 10.33 12.08
C ARG A 89 -6.77 10.48 12.39
N ASP A 90 -7.35 11.64 12.09
CA ASP A 90 -8.75 11.98 12.27
C ASP A 90 -9.64 11.71 11.04
N ARG A 91 -9.08 11.17 9.94
CA ARG A 91 -9.78 11.03 8.66
C ARG A 91 -10.03 9.58 8.29
N LEU A 92 -11.22 9.30 7.75
CA LEU A 92 -11.49 8.04 7.08
C LEU A 92 -11.02 8.13 5.63
N VAL A 93 -10.15 7.21 5.22
CA VAL A 93 -9.55 7.16 3.88
C VAL A 93 -9.94 5.85 3.20
N ALA A 94 -10.30 5.94 1.93
CA ALA A 94 -10.54 4.80 1.06
C ALA A 94 -9.43 4.76 0.00
N ARG A 95 -8.67 3.67 0.01
CA ARG A 95 -7.57 3.43 -0.91
C ARG A 95 -7.88 2.32 -1.88
N ARG A 96 -7.54 2.53 -3.15
CA ARG A 96 -7.65 1.48 -4.18
C ARG A 96 -6.71 0.31 -3.86
N MET A 97 -7.23 -0.92 -3.92
CA MET A 97 -6.43 -2.13 -3.64
C MET A 97 -5.61 -2.63 -4.84
N GLU A 98 -5.96 -2.26 -6.06
CA GLU A 98 -5.18 -2.60 -7.25
C GLU A 98 -4.16 -1.50 -7.56
N ALA A 99 -2.89 -1.86 -7.69
CA ALA A 99 -1.87 -0.90 -8.09
C ALA A 99 -1.99 -0.55 -9.59
N PRO A 100 -1.56 0.65 -10.02
CA PRO A 100 -1.23 0.92 -11.42
C PRO A 100 -0.26 -0.15 -11.95
N GLY A 101 -0.52 -0.69 -13.16
CA GLY A 101 0.26 -1.79 -13.73
C GLY A 101 -0.30 -3.20 -13.47
N GLY A 102 -1.48 -3.32 -12.86
CA GLY A 102 -2.25 -4.58 -12.86
C GLY A 102 -1.92 -5.58 -11.75
N ARG A 103 -1.14 -5.19 -10.74
CA ARG A 103 -1.00 -6.02 -9.52
C ARG A 103 -2.29 -5.98 -8.72
N ILE A 104 -2.93 -7.14 -8.62
CA ILE A 104 -4.13 -7.35 -7.81
C ILE A 104 -3.69 -7.75 -6.40
N SER A 105 -4.11 -7.00 -5.38
CA SER A 105 -3.99 -7.43 -3.99
C SER A 105 -5.02 -8.53 -3.69
N GLY A 106 -4.56 -9.69 -3.24
CA GLY A 106 -5.40 -10.88 -2.99
C GLY A 106 -6.30 -10.80 -1.75
N GLY A 107 -6.14 -9.79 -0.89
CA GLY A 107 -6.93 -9.64 0.35
C GLY A 107 -8.36 -9.18 0.09
N GLN A 108 -9.30 -9.49 0.99
CA GLN A 108 -10.70 -9.05 0.90
C GLN A 108 -10.82 -7.52 1.01
N SER A 109 -11.74 -6.92 0.25
CA SER A 109 -11.98 -5.47 0.27
C SER A 109 -12.91 -5.05 1.41
N ASP A 110 -12.66 -3.87 1.97
CA ASP A 110 -13.49 -3.25 3.00
C ASP A 110 -14.69 -2.53 2.37
N ALA A 111 -14.55 -2.09 1.12
CA ALA A 111 -15.63 -1.50 0.32
C ALA A 111 -15.48 -1.82 -1.17
N LEU A 112 -16.57 -1.69 -1.90
CA LEU A 112 -16.59 -1.75 -3.36
C LEU A 112 -17.16 -0.45 -3.89
N MET A 113 -16.50 0.15 -4.87
CA MET A 113 -17.08 1.23 -5.65
C MET A 113 -17.66 0.65 -6.94
N LEU A 114 -18.98 0.74 -7.08
CA LEU A 114 -19.74 0.30 -8.25
C LEU A 114 -20.53 1.49 -8.78
N ASP A 115 -20.34 1.84 -10.05
CA ASP A 115 -21.03 2.97 -10.71
C ASP A 115 -20.97 4.29 -9.91
N GLY A 116 -19.80 4.60 -9.35
CA GLY A 116 -19.55 5.81 -8.56
C GLY A 116 -20.13 5.77 -7.14
N SER A 117 -20.82 4.71 -6.75
CA SER A 117 -21.38 4.52 -5.41
C SER A 117 -20.50 3.58 -4.58
N ILE A 118 -20.16 3.98 -3.36
CA ILE A 118 -19.41 3.14 -2.42
C ILE A 118 -20.40 2.27 -1.63
N THR A 119 -20.17 0.96 -1.66
CA THR A 119 -20.92 -0.03 -0.89
C THR A 119 -19.97 -0.70 0.10
N HIS A 120 -20.46 -0.98 1.31
CA HIS A 120 -19.65 -1.67 2.31
C HIS A 120 -19.32 -3.09 1.86
N GLY A 121 -18.05 -3.44 1.95
CA GLY A 121 -17.54 -4.79 1.79
C GLY A 121 -17.65 -5.56 3.09
N ARG A 122 -17.04 -6.75 3.12
CA ARG A 122 -16.98 -7.61 4.32
C ARG A 122 -15.69 -7.50 5.11
N GLY A 123 -14.78 -6.61 4.70
CA GLY A 123 -13.54 -6.34 5.42
C GLY A 123 -13.79 -5.62 6.76
N SER A 124 -12.74 -5.46 7.57
CA SER A 124 -12.87 -4.94 8.94
C SER A 124 -13.25 -3.46 8.98
N GLY A 125 -13.06 -2.72 7.88
CA GLY A 125 -13.21 -1.26 7.86
C GLY A 125 -12.20 -0.54 8.77
N ARG A 126 -11.18 -1.27 9.24
CA ARG A 126 -10.10 -0.83 10.13
C ARG A 126 -8.75 -1.11 9.46
N SER A 127 -8.62 -0.68 8.21
CA SER A 127 -7.37 -0.88 7.49
C SER A 127 -6.26 0.00 8.05
N ILE A 128 -5.07 -0.58 8.20
CA ILE A 128 -3.80 0.10 8.48
C ILE A 128 -2.99 0.08 7.20
N PHE A 129 -2.75 1.26 6.64
CA PHE A 129 -2.09 1.40 5.34
C PHE A 129 -0.57 1.46 5.51
N LEU A 130 0.12 0.68 4.68
CA LEU A 130 1.57 0.68 4.56
C LEU A 130 1.93 0.98 3.11
N SER A 131 2.51 2.14 2.85
CA SER A 131 2.82 2.61 1.51
C SER A 131 4.28 2.43 1.17
N GLY A 132 4.61 1.80 0.04
CA GLY A 132 5.99 1.68 -0.42
C GLY A 132 6.15 0.77 -1.63
N CYS A 133 7.33 0.75 -2.25
CA CYS A 133 7.62 -0.10 -3.39
C CYS A 133 8.33 -1.40 -3.04
N ASP A 134 8.77 -1.54 -1.79
CA ASP A 134 9.52 -2.70 -1.32
C ASP A 134 8.58 -3.90 -1.02
N PRO A 135 8.84 -5.10 -1.58
CA PRO A 135 8.06 -6.31 -1.30
C PRO A 135 8.08 -6.76 0.16
N SER A 136 9.09 -6.41 0.97
CA SER A 136 9.11 -6.72 2.41
C SER A 136 7.90 -6.14 3.14
N LEU A 137 7.33 -5.04 2.64
CA LEU A 137 6.12 -4.43 3.18
C LEU A 137 4.88 -5.31 2.98
N GLY A 138 4.83 -6.05 1.87
CA GLY A 138 3.77 -7.03 1.61
C GLY A 138 3.85 -8.22 2.57
N VAL A 139 5.06 -8.71 2.83
CA VAL A 139 5.31 -9.78 3.82
C VAL A 139 4.90 -9.31 5.22
N LEU A 140 5.32 -8.11 5.62
CA LEU A 140 4.94 -7.51 6.89
C LEU A 140 3.42 -7.33 7.00
N ALA A 141 2.75 -6.85 5.95
CA ALA A 141 1.30 -6.63 5.98
C ALA A 141 0.51 -7.95 6.14
N ASP A 142 0.90 -9.01 5.45
CA ASP A 142 0.25 -10.32 5.60
C ASP A 142 0.52 -10.93 6.99
N TRP A 143 1.76 -10.80 7.47
CA TRP A 143 2.15 -11.22 8.82
C TRP A 143 1.29 -10.52 9.89
N MET A 144 1.23 -9.20 9.83
CA MET A 144 0.48 -8.39 10.80
C MET A 144 -1.03 -8.67 10.73
N SER A 145 -1.58 -8.94 9.54
CA SER A 145 -3.00 -9.32 9.40
C SER A 145 -3.33 -10.65 10.10
N LYS A 146 -2.35 -11.53 10.30
CA LYS A 146 -2.49 -12.77 11.09
C LYS A 146 -2.32 -12.53 12.58
N MET A 147 -1.36 -11.68 12.97
CA MET A 147 -1.02 -11.39 14.38
C MET A 147 -1.99 -10.43 15.06
N ASP A 148 -2.67 -9.58 14.28
CA ASP A 148 -3.73 -8.70 14.72
C ASP A 148 -4.93 -8.76 13.76
N PRO A 149 -5.77 -9.82 13.87
CA PRO A 149 -6.94 -10.00 13.01
C PRO A 149 -8.02 -8.93 13.15
N SER A 150 -7.92 -8.05 14.17
CA SER A 150 -8.87 -6.97 14.38
C SER A 150 -8.67 -5.80 13.41
N ASN A 151 -7.48 -5.71 12.82
CA ASN A 151 -7.09 -4.68 11.87
C ASN A 151 -6.68 -5.31 10.53
N GLY A 152 -6.97 -4.61 9.44
CA GLY A 152 -6.56 -5.05 8.10
C GLY A 152 -5.26 -4.37 7.69
N TYR A 153 -4.12 -5.06 7.69
CA TYR A 153 -2.89 -4.42 7.21
C TYR A 153 -2.86 -4.47 5.68
N ARG A 154 -2.58 -3.33 5.04
CA ARG A 154 -2.73 -3.15 3.59
C ARG A 154 -1.49 -2.51 3.00
N TRP A 155 -0.75 -3.30 2.22
CA TRP A 155 0.32 -2.77 1.40
C TRP A 155 -0.26 -2.03 0.19
N ILE A 156 0.08 -0.74 0.07
CA ILE A 156 -0.21 0.10 -1.09
C ILE A 156 1.09 0.39 -1.83
N LEU A 157 1.13 0.09 -3.13
CA LEU A 157 2.32 0.31 -3.94
C LEU A 157 2.51 1.80 -4.21
N SER A 158 3.61 2.37 -3.72
CA SER A 158 3.98 3.77 -3.92
C SER A 158 5.49 3.94 -4.01
N GLN A 159 5.98 4.92 -4.77
CA GLN A 159 7.40 5.25 -4.80
C GLN A 159 7.84 5.98 -3.52
N ASN A 160 9.14 6.08 -3.23
CA ASN A 160 9.66 6.69 -1.99
C ASN A 160 9.12 8.10 -1.72
N SER A 161 9.16 9.00 -2.72
CA SER A 161 8.69 10.38 -2.57
C SER A 161 7.18 10.44 -2.27
N VAL A 162 6.40 9.65 -2.99
CA VAL A 162 4.95 9.53 -2.80
C VAL A 162 4.63 8.93 -1.42
N ALA A 163 5.32 7.87 -1.00
CA ALA A 163 5.12 7.26 0.33
C ALA A 163 5.37 8.26 1.46
N LYS A 164 6.43 9.08 1.34
CA LYS A 164 6.71 10.17 2.29
C LYS A 164 5.59 11.20 2.30
N GLU A 165 5.16 11.67 1.13
CA GLU A 165 4.08 12.66 1.01
C GLU A 165 2.75 12.12 1.58
N GLU A 166 2.42 10.86 1.32
CA GLU A 166 1.24 10.20 1.87
C GLU A 166 1.28 10.15 3.41
N VAL A 167 2.45 9.91 4.01
CA VAL A 167 2.61 9.98 5.47
C VAL A 167 2.43 11.41 5.97
N GLN A 168 2.98 12.41 5.28
CA GLN A 168 2.86 13.83 5.67
C GLN A 168 1.40 14.30 5.62
N THR A 169 0.71 14.01 4.52
CA THR A 169 -0.65 14.45 4.24
C THR A 169 -1.71 13.64 4.99
N GLY A 170 -1.33 12.51 5.59
CA GLY A 170 -2.24 11.65 6.35
C GLY A 170 -3.11 10.76 5.46
N LEU A 171 -2.56 10.31 4.33
CA LEU A 171 -3.19 9.33 3.43
C LEU A 171 -2.82 7.89 3.78
N THR A 172 -1.71 7.70 4.50
CA THR A 172 -1.23 6.38 4.96
C THR A 172 -0.78 6.42 6.41
N ASN A 173 -0.84 5.27 7.10
CA ASN A 173 -0.37 5.15 8.49
C ASN A 173 1.15 5.06 8.55
N PHE A 174 1.73 4.26 7.65
CA PHE A 174 3.16 4.02 7.56
C PHE A 174 3.62 4.13 6.11
N GLY A 175 4.78 4.74 5.92
CA GLY A 175 5.51 4.73 4.64
C GLY A 175 6.75 3.87 4.78
N LEU A 176 7.18 3.22 3.71
CA LEU A 176 8.48 2.56 3.64
C LEU A 176 9.30 3.24 2.55
N ILE A 177 10.47 3.73 2.94
CA ILE A 177 11.39 4.42 2.06
C ILE A 177 12.73 3.68 2.05
N HIS A 178 13.41 3.70 0.91
CA HIS A 178 14.80 3.28 0.85
C HIS A 178 15.71 4.43 1.27
N SER A 179 16.74 4.15 2.05
CA SER A 179 17.76 5.12 2.44
C SER A 179 18.48 5.67 1.21
N ASP A 180 19.05 6.87 1.35
CA ASP A 180 20.06 7.33 0.41
C ASP A 180 21.39 6.58 0.63
N PRO A 181 22.45 6.85 -0.17
CA PRO A 181 23.77 6.25 0.02
C PRO A 181 24.45 6.56 1.37
N SER A 182 24.01 7.60 2.10
CA SER A 182 24.48 7.89 3.48
C SER A 182 23.84 6.97 4.52
N GLY A 183 22.81 6.20 4.13
CA GLY A 183 22.11 5.24 4.98
C GLY A 183 20.89 5.82 5.70
N THR A 184 20.52 7.08 5.45
CA THR A 184 19.32 7.71 6.00
C THR A 184 18.75 8.75 5.02
N HIS A 185 17.99 9.73 5.50
CA HIS A 185 17.65 10.95 4.77
C HIS A 185 17.75 12.14 5.72
N ASP A 186 18.30 13.27 5.26
CA ASP A 186 18.48 14.48 6.08
C ASP A 186 17.16 14.98 6.71
N TRP A 187 16.06 14.90 5.96
CA TRP A 187 14.74 15.34 6.42
C TRP A 187 14.17 14.52 7.57
N LEU A 188 14.71 13.31 7.86
CA LEU A 188 14.34 12.58 9.07
C LEU A 188 14.87 13.27 10.33
N ALA A 189 16.03 13.93 10.24
CA ALA A 189 16.64 14.68 11.34
C ALA A 189 15.97 16.04 11.56
N GLU A 190 15.33 16.61 10.52
CA GLU A 190 14.57 17.86 10.59
C GLU A 190 13.30 17.75 11.48
N GLY A 191 12.86 16.53 11.80
CA GLY A 191 11.74 16.24 12.70
C GLY A 191 10.40 16.03 11.99
N GLY A 192 9.34 15.80 12.77
CA GLY A 192 7.98 15.54 12.27
C GLY A 192 7.70 14.08 11.87
N PHE A 193 8.74 13.26 11.76
CA PHE A 193 8.64 11.83 11.52
C PHE A 193 9.34 11.01 12.60
N ARG A 194 8.88 9.77 12.73
CA ARG A 194 9.58 8.68 13.40
C ARG A 194 9.96 7.65 12.36
N SER A 195 11.02 6.90 12.63
CA SER A 195 11.46 5.82 11.75
C SER A 195 12.02 4.63 12.52
N VAL A 196 11.94 3.46 11.92
CA VAL A 196 12.64 2.24 12.34
C VAL A 196 13.17 1.53 11.11
N GLU A 197 14.35 0.92 11.21
CA GLU A 197 14.87 0.08 10.14
C GLU A 197 14.04 -1.21 10.07
N LEU A 198 13.46 -1.49 8.90
CA LEU A 198 12.74 -2.73 8.66
C LEU A 198 13.71 -3.85 8.27
N CYS A 199 14.46 -3.59 7.20
CA CYS A 199 15.38 -4.54 6.61
C CYS A 199 16.46 -3.83 5.80
N THR A 200 17.55 -4.53 5.53
CA THR A 200 18.43 -4.21 4.41
C THR A 200 18.00 -4.97 3.18
N TRP A 201 18.27 -4.38 2.02
CA TRP A 201 18.04 -4.99 0.72
C TRP A 201 19.21 -4.66 -0.22
N THR A 202 19.40 -5.48 -1.24
CA THR A 202 20.53 -5.33 -2.16
C THR A 202 20.09 -4.94 -3.57
N ILE A 203 20.66 -3.86 -4.09
CA ILE A 203 20.66 -3.54 -5.52
C ILE A 203 21.94 -4.09 -6.13
N SER A 204 21.85 -4.74 -7.28
CA SER A 204 23.00 -5.23 -8.01
C SER A 204 23.16 -4.54 -9.35
N MET A 205 24.40 -4.30 -9.74
CA MET A 205 24.75 -4.14 -11.14
C MET A 205 24.71 -5.51 -11.81
N VAL A 206 23.93 -5.62 -12.87
CA VAL A 206 23.70 -6.89 -13.56
C VAL A 206 23.93 -6.78 -15.06
N VAL A 207 24.19 -7.92 -15.67
CA VAL A 207 24.35 -8.10 -17.11
C VAL A 207 23.58 -9.33 -17.59
N GLY A 208 23.48 -9.51 -18.91
CA GLY A 208 22.87 -10.71 -19.48
C GLY A 208 23.58 -11.99 -19.02
N ALA A 209 22.83 -13.10 -18.93
CA ALA A 209 23.34 -14.39 -18.46
C ALA A 209 24.64 -14.83 -19.16
N GLY A 210 25.64 -15.24 -18.37
CA GLY A 210 26.94 -15.67 -18.86
C GLY A 210 27.88 -14.52 -19.27
N ASN A 211 27.49 -13.27 -19.00
CA ASN A 211 28.25 -12.05 -19.23
C ASN A 211 28.94 -12.03 -20.61
N PRO A 212 28.17 -12.07 -21.71
CA PRO A 212 28.72 -12.25 -23.07
C PRO A 212 29.66 -11.11 -23.49
N LYS A 213 29.49 -9.93 -22.89
CA LYS A 213 30.31 -8.73 -23.14
C LYS A 213 31.49 -8.59 -22.17
N ARG A 214 31.68 -9.54 -21.24
CA ARG A 214 32.77 -9.57 -20.25
C ARG A 214 32.90 -8.27 -19.47
N ILE A 215 31.77 -7.69 -19.08
CA ILE A 215 31.73 -6.48 -18.26
C ILE A 215 32.08 -6.88 -16.82
N THR A 216 33.15 -6.29 -16.27
CA THR A 216 33.70 -6.71 -14.97
C THR A 216 33.38 -5.76 -13.82
N SER A 217 32.93 -4.55 -14.10
CA SER A 217 32.63 -3.54 -13.10
C SER A 217 31.76 -2.42 -13.64
N LEU A 218 31.20 -1.60 -12.74
CA LEU A 218 30.41 -0.43 -13.11
C LEU A 218 31.25 0.59 -13.90
N GLY A 219 32.49 0.83 -13.49
CA GLY A 219 33.42 1.72 -14.20
C GLY A 219 33.74 1.21 -15.61
N ALA A 220 33.95 -0.09 -15.78
CA ALA A 220 34.18 -0.71 -17.09
C ALA A 220 32.94 -0.62 -17.99
N ALA A 221 31.75 -0.81 -17.42
CA ALA A 221 30.49 -0.65 -18.14
C ALA A 221 30.29 0.80 -18.64
N ASN A 222 30.51 1.77 -17.75
CA ASN A 222 30.31 3.18 -18.05
C ASN A 222 31.30 3.67 -19.13
N SER A 223 32.59 3.33 -19.01
CA SER A 223 33.62 3.75 -19.98
C SER A 223 33.57 2.99 -21.31
N GLY A 224 33.02 1.77 -21.33
CA GLY A 224 33.01 0.88 -22.49
C GLY A 224 31.92 1.15 -23.54
N GLY A 225 31.08 2.18 -23.37
CA GLY A 225 30.02 2.51 -24.32
C GLY A 225 28.89 1.47 -24.38
N TYR A 226 28.65 0.75 -23.28
CA TYR A 226 27.57 -0.23 -23.18
C TYR A 226 26.21 0.44 -22.94
N ARG A 227 25.13 -0.22 -23.37
CA ARG A 227 23.75 0.29 -23.20
C ARG A 227 23.28 0.08 -21.77
N LEU A 228 22.99 1.17 -21.07
CA LEU A 228 22.39 1.14 -19.74
C LEU A 228 20.87 0.92 -19.83
N ALA A 229 20.33 -0.03 -19.07
CA ALA A 229 18.91 -0.12 -18.77
C ALA A 229 18.54 0.99 -17.77
N ARG A 230 18.31 2.20 -18.27
CA ARG A 230 18.09 3.39 -17.45
C ARG A 230 16.71 3.36 -16.78
N ARG A 231 16.65 3.69 -15.49
CA ARG A 231 15.42 3.97 -14.74
C ARG A 231 15.13 5.48 -14.76
N PRO A 232 13.89 5.94 -14.49
CA PRO A 232 13.60 7.36 -14.41
C PRO A 232 14.50 8.13 -13.45
N ASP A 233 14.78 9.38 -13.79
CA ASP A 233 15.49 10.31 -12.92
C ASP A 233 14.79 10.42 -11.55
N GLY A 234 15.59 10.48 -10.49
CA GLY A 234 15.10 10.47 -9.09
C GLY A 234 14.73 9.09 -8.54
N SER A 235 14.80 8.02 -9.33
CA SER A 235 14.69 6.66 -8.79
C SER A 235 15.93 6.29 -7.97
N GLY A 236 15.74 5.50 -6.91
CA GLY A 236 16.85 5.09 -6.02
C GLY A 236 17.99 4.38 -6.75
N ALA A 237 17.70 3.62 -7.81
CA ALA A 237 18.72 2.99 -8.65
C ALA A 237 19.59 4.01 -9.41
N MET A 238 19.00 5.12 -9.88
CA MET A 238 19.74 6.19 -10.55
C MET A 238 20.54 7.02 -9.55
N SER A 239 19.99 7.33 -8.38
CA SER A 239 20.73 8.01 -7.31
C SER A 239 21.94 7.20 -6.83
N LEU A 240 21.79 5.87 -6.70
CA LEU A 240 22.90 4.97 -6.38
C LEU A 240 23.94 4.93 -7.50
N LEU A 241 23.50 4.84 -8.77
CA LEU A 241 24.39 4.89 -9.92
C LEU A 241 25.23 6.18 -9.92
N ASP A 242 24.59 7.33 -9.74
CA ASP A 242 25.28 8.63 -9.73
C ASP A 242 26.28 8.74 -8.58
N ALA A 243 25.91 8.26 -7.39
CA ALA A 243 26.80 8.23 -6.23
C ALA A 243 28.03 7.34 -6.46
N GLU A 244 27.83 6.13 -7.00
CA GLU A 244 28.93 5.21 -7.29
C GLU A 244 29.84 5.70 -8.41
N LEU A 245 29.28 6.32 -9.47
CA LEU A 245 30.08 6.95 -10.51
C LEU A 245 30.90 8.11 -9.96
N THR A 246 30.30 8.94 -9.10
CA THR A 246 31.00 10.03 -8.41
C THR A 246 32.14 9.50 -7.54
N ARG A 247 31.92 8.39 -6.81
CA ARG A 247 32.96 7.71 -6.01
C ARG A 247 34.10 7.18 -6.88
N LEU A 248 33.80 6.76 -8.11
CA LEU A 248 34.79 6.36 -9.12
C LEU A 248 35.47 7.56 -9.81
N GLY A 249 35.14 8.80 -9.44
CA GLY A 249 35.70 10.01 -10.04
C GLY A 249 35.24 10.24 -11.48
N THR A 250 34.07 9.73 -11.86
CA THR A 250 33.52 9.84 -13.20
C THR A 250 32.03 10.24 -13.16
N SER A 251 31.44 10.43 -14.33
CA SER A 251 30.01 10.65 -14.50
C SER A 251 29.49 9.73 -15.60
N LEU A 252 28.17 9.65 -15.75
CA LEU A 252 27.53 8.86 -16.79
C LEU A 252 28.10 9.24 -18.16
N SER A 253 28.69 8.28 -18.85
CA SER A 253 29.49 8.56 -20.04
C SER A 253 28.61 9.03 -21.19
N THR A 254 29.11 10.01 -21.95
CA THR A 254 28.48 10.43 -23.21
C THR A 254 28.58 9.37 -24.31
N LEU A 255 29.42 8.34 -24.12
CA LEU A 255 29.56 7.17 -24.98
C LEU A 255 28.45 6.14 -24.78
N SER A 256 27.71 6.21 -23.66
CA SER A 256 26.54 5.36 -23.46
C SER A 256 25.52 5.64 -24.57
N PRO A 257 25.09 4.64 -25.36
CA PRO A 257 24.20 4.89 -26.48
C PRO A 257 22.92 5.59 -26.04
N THR A 258 22.73 6.81 -26.54
CA THR A 258 21.50 7.58 -26.35
C THR A 258 20.39 6.98 -27.23
N GLY A 259 19.18 6.86 -26.70
CA GLY A 259 17.99 6.45 -27.48
C GLY A 259 17.18 5.25 -26.97
N LEU A 260 17.56 4.60 -25.86
CA LEU A 260 16.66 3.66 -25.19
C LEU A 260 15.62 4.44 -24.36
N PRO A 261 14.36 3.96 -24.28
CA PRO A 261 13.40 4.51 -23.34
C PRO A 261 13.82 4.21 -21.89
N GLU A 262 13.35 5.04 -20.96
CA GLU A 262 13.47 4.72 -19.54
C GLU A 262 12.54 3.56 -19.17
N PHE A 263 13.03 2.68 -18.29
CA PHE A 263 12.29 1.53 -17.79
C PHE A 263 11.64 1.88 -16.45
N PRO A 264 10.30 1.83 -16.33
CA PRO A 264 9.60 2.40 -15.18
C PRO A 264 9.86 1.64 -13.86
N ASP A 265 10.24 0.36 -13.92
CA ASP A 265 10.43 -0.50 -12.75
C ASP A 265 11.64 -1.46 -12.88
N HIS A 266 12.04 -2.09 -11.78
CA HIS A 266 13.21 -3.01 -11.77
C HIS A 266 13.02 -4.21 -12.70
N ARG A 267 11.79 -4.71 -12.87
CA ARG A 267 11.52 -5.90 -13.68
C ARG A 267 11.58 -5.57 -15.18
N SER A 268 11.02 -4.44 -15.59
CA SER A 268 11.15 -3.94 -16.97
C SER A 268 12.60 -3.65 -17.35
N ALA A 269 13.40 -3.07 -16.46
CA ALA A 269 14.83 -2.88 -16.67
C ALA A 269 15.59 -4.21 -16.78
N ALA A 270 15.33 -5.16 -15.88
CA ALA A 270 15.93 -6.50 -15.93
C ALA A 270 15.55 -7.24 -17.22
N MET A 271 14.28 -7.17 -17.63
CA MET A 271 13.81 -7.76 -18.88
C MET A 271 14.51 -7.16 -20.11
N ALA A 272 14.76 -5.85 -20.11
CA ALA A 272 15.49 -5.20 -21.19
C ALA A 272 16.91 -5.74 -21.34
N ILE A 273 17.58 -6.03 -20.23
CA ILE A 273 18.92 -6.66 -20.23
C ILE A 273 18.82 -8.11 -20.71
N LYS A 274 17.85 -8.87 -20.18
CA LYS A 274 17.60 -10.27 -20.55
C LYS A 274 17.35 -10.45 -22.05
N LEU A 275 16.58 -9.53 -22.65
CA LEU A 275 16.25 -9.53 -24.07
C LEU A 275 17.33 -8.88 -24.95
N GLY A 276 18.44 -8.41 -24.37
CA GLY A 276 19.54 -7.79 -25.10
C GLY A 276 19.25 -6.40 -25.67
N LEU A 277 18.19 -5.73 -25.20
CA LEU A 277 17.91 -4.33 -25.51
C LEU A 277 18.91 -3.41 -24.79
N ALA A 278 19.26 -3.75 -23.56
CA ALA A 278 20.33 -3.14 -22.77
C ALA A 278 21.42 -4.17 -22.47
N ASP A 279 22.59 -3.69 -22.06
CA ASP A 279 23.77 -4.51 -21.78
C ASP A 279 24.01 -4.69 -20.28
N TYR A 280 23.68 -3.66 -19.49
CA TYR A 280 23.80 -3.67 -18.05
C TYR A 280 22.77 -2.75 -17.39
N GLY A 281 22.58 -2.87 -16.07
CA GLY A 281 21.75 -1.94 -15.29
C GLY A 281 21.80 -2.23 -13.80
N LEU A 282 21.26 -1.31 -13.00
CA LEU A 282 21.10 -1.50 -11.56
C LEU A 282 19.66 -1.93 -11.25
N VAL A 283 19.50 -3.14 -10.73
CA VAL A 283 18.20 -3.72 -10.39
C VAL A 283 18.23 -4.36 -9.01
N ALA A 284 17.06 -4.56 -8.39
CA ALA A 284 16.98 -5.34 -7.15
C ALA A 284 17.54 -6.75 -7.38
N THR A 285 18.35 -7.25 -6.44
CA THR A 285 19.02 -8.55 -6.55
C THR A 285 18.02 -9.70 -6.70
N SER A 286 16.90 -9.64 -5.98
CA SER A 286 15.79 -10.59 -6.13
C SER A 286 15.29 -10.68 -7.58
N ILE A 287 15.09 -9.54 -8.24
CA ILE A 287 14.64 -9.48 -9.64
C ILE A 287 15.72 -9.98 -10.59
N ALA A 288 16.99 -9.69 -10.32
CA ALA A 288 18.10 -10.21 -11.11
C ALA A 288 18.11 -11.74 -11.14
N LEU A 289 17.97 -12.35 -9.96
CA LEU A 289 17.96 -13.80 -9.80
C LEU A 289 16.72 -14.44 -10.43
N ASP A 290 15.53 -13.87 -10.22
CA ASP A 290 14.27 -14.30 -10.87
C ASP A 290 14.40 -14.32 -12.40
N GLU A 291 15.07 -13.31 -12.97
CA GLU A 291 15.21 -13.17 -14.42
C GLU A 291 16.42 -13.92 -14.99
N GLY A 292 17.24 -14.55 -14.14
CA GLY A 292 18.42 -15.31 -14.52
C GLY A 292 19.57 -14.42 -15.04
N LEU A 293 19.66 -13.18 -14.55
CA LEU A 293 20.74 -12.25 -14.90
C LEU A 293 21.99 -12.53 -14.07
N GLU A 294 23.15 -12.13 -14.60
CA GLU A 294 24.43 -12.27 -13.91
C GLU A 294 24.73 -11.03 -13.09
N VAL A 295 25.00 -11.22 -11.80
CA VAL A 295 25.35 -10.15 -10.85
C VAL A 295 26.85 -9.89 -10.90
N ILE A 296 27.23 -8.63 -11.10
CA ILE A 296 28.64 -8.20 -11.18
C ILE A 296 29.07 -7.47 -9.91
N GLU A 297 28.27 -6.51 -9.44
CA GLU A 297 28.49 -5.76 -8.21
C GLU A 297 27.19 -5.67 -7.42
N SER A 298 27.27 -5.51 -6.10
CA SER A 298 26.11 -5.43 -5.21
C SER A 298 26.31 -4.35 -4.16
N TYR A 299 25.23 -3.63 -3.88
CA TYR A 299 25.18 -2.48 -2.99
C TYR A 299 24.03 -2.67 -2.02
N GLU A 300 24.35 -2.62 -0.73
CA GLU A 300 23.35 -2.73 0.34
C GLU A 300 22.68 -1.37 0.59
N GLN A 301 21.38 -1.39 0.78
CA GLN A 301 20.57 -0.24 1.16
C GLN A 301 19.63 -0.61 2.30
N LYS A 302 19.19 0.39 3.07
CA LYS A 302 18.24 0.19 4.17
C LYS A 302 16.84 0.55 3.71
N SER A 303 15.84 -0.18 4.20
CA SER A 303 14.43 0.18 4.09
C SER A 303 13.96 0.64 5.46
N LEU A 304 13.55 1.91 5.55
CA LEU A 304 13.13 2.58 6.77
C LEU A 304 11.61 2.71 6.78
N LEU A 305 10.97 2.10 7.77
CA LEU A 305 9.54 2.29 8.02
C LEU A 305 9.35 3.61 8.76
N ILE A 306 8.60 4.52 8.19
CA ILE A 306 8.37 5.88 8.69
C ILE A 306 6.91 6.12 9.02
N TRP A 307 6.65 7.00 9.99
CA TRP A 307 5.32 7.54 10.28
C TRP A 307 5.43 8.96 10.83
N ALA A 308 4.35 9.74 10.76
CA ALA A 308 4.35 11.07 11.35
C ALA A 308 4.27 10.98 12.89
N ASP A 309 4.99 11.85 13.60
CA ASP A 309 5.03 11.78 15.06
C ASP A 309 3.63 11.98 15.68
N GLY A 310 3.27 11.12 16.64
CA GLY A 310 1.93 11.11 17.27
C GLY A 310 0.74 10.80 16.34
N SER A 311 0.96 10.35 15.10
CA SER A 311 -0.12 10.16 14.12
C SER A 311 -0.85 8.81 14.19
N ASN A 312 -0.28 7.82 14.85
CA ASN A 312 -0.79 6.45 14.93
C ASN A 312 -1.09 6.05 16.39
N ASP A 313 -2.00 5.08 16.56
CA ASP A 313 -2.25 4.44 17.85
C ASP A 313 -0.94 3.82 18.38
N PRO A 314 -0.48 4.20 19.59
CA PRO A 314 0.74 3.66 20.18
C PRO A 314 0.75 2.13 20.26
N VAL A 315 -0.40 1.48 20.47
CA VAL A 315 -0.51 0.02 20.54
C VAL A 315 -0.21 -0.63 19.19
N ILE A 316 -0.64 0.00 18.09
CA ILE A 316 -0.37 -0.49 16.73
C ILE A 316 1.12 -0.33 16.40
N VAL A 317 1.70 0.82 16.75
CA VAL A 317 3.13 1.08 16.54
C VAL A 317 3.99 0.09 17.33
N GLU A 318 3.71 -0.08 18.63
CA GLU A 318 4.44 -1.00 19.50
C GLU A 318 4.32 -2.44 19.00
N ARG A 319 3.14 -2.86 18.55
CA ARG A 319 2.95 -4.20 17.99
C ARG A 319 3.80 -4.41 16.74
N ILE A 320 3.79 -3.48 15.79
CA ILE A 320 4.63 -3.58 14.58
C ILE A 320 6.09 -3.70 14.99
N ILE A 321 6.58 -2.81 15.86
CA ILE A 321 7.99 -2.79 16.31
C ILE A 321 8.36 -4.13 16.97
N ASN A 322 7.50 -4.67 17.83
CA ASN A 322 7.74 -5.98 18.48
C ASN A 322 7.83 -7.11 17.46
N GLU A 323 6.97 -7.12 16.43
CA GLU A 323 7.02 -8.12 15.37
C GLU A 323 8.25 -7.98 14.47
N LEU A 324 8.84 -6.80 14.32
CA LEU A 324 10.11 -6.65 13.59
C LEU A 324 11.25 -7.47 14.22
N HIS A 325 11.19 -7.72 15.53
CA HIS A 325 12.14 -8.59 16.23
C HIS A 325 11.77 -10.09 16.18
N SER A 326 10.70 -10.46 15.49
CA SER A 326 10.26 -11.85 15.35
C SER A 326 11.22 -12.67 14.48
N ASN A 327 11.75 -13.75 15.04
CA ASN A 327 12.58 -14.70 14.28
C ASN A 327 11.84 -15.34 13.09
N LEU A 328 10.52 -15.47 13.18
CA LEU A 328 9.72 -16.06 12.11
C LEU A 328 9.49 -15.06 10.98
N LEU A 329 9.10 -13.82 11.29
CA LEU A 329 9.02 -12.75 10.29
C LEU A 329 10.38 -12.56 9.61
N SER A 330 11.46 -12.61 10.39
CA SER A 330 12.82 -12.52 9.87
C SER A 330 13.14 -13.59 8.83
N ARG A 331 12.73 -14.83 9.05
CA ARG A 331 12.89 -15.91 8.07
C ARG A 331 12.07 -15.69 6.80
N GLU A 332 10.82 -15.20 6.94
CA GLU A 332 9.97 -14.88 5.79
C GLU A 332 10.56 -13.78 4.92
N VAL A 333 11.07 -12.70 5.52
CA VAL A 333 11.70 -11.60 4.78
C VAL A 333 13.03 -12.05 4.17
N GLN A 334 13.87 -12.80 4.89
CA GLN A 334 15.13 -13.33 4.37
C GLN A 334 14.96 -14.38 3.26
N ALA A 335 13.78 -14.95 3.11
CA ALA A 335 13.47 -15.81 1.97
C ALA A 335 13.36 -15.02 0.65
N LEU A 336 13.20 -13.69 0.72
CA LEU A 336 13.36 -12.80 -0.43
C LEU A 336 14.86 -12.65 -0.73
N PRO A 337 15.35 -13.02 -1.93
CA PRO A 337 16.77 -12.95 -2.22
C PRO A 337 17.32 -11.52 -2.13
N GLY A 338 18.43 -11.36 -1.41
CA GLY A 338 19.06 -10.06 -1.19
C GLY A 338 18.40 -9.21 -0.10
N TYR A 339 17.55 -9.79 0.76
CA TYR A 339 16.97 -9.13 1.94
C TYR A 339 17.49 -9.71 3.25
N ALA A 340 17.67 -8.86 4.25
CA ALA A 340 17.94 -9.26 5.63
C ALA A 340 17.20 -8.33 6.61
N MET A 341 16.60 -8.87 7.66
CA MET A 341 15.96 -8.02 8.68
C MET A 341 17.00 -7.22 9.46
N ALA A 342 16.60 -6.01 9.88
CA ALA A 342 17.33 -5.26 10.88
C ALA A 342 17.40 -6.07 12.19
N ARG A 343 18.54 -6.01 12.88
CA ARG A 343 18.76 -6.68 14.17
C ARG A 343 18.59 -5.72 15.34
#